data_AF-K9FB65-F1
#
_entry.id   AF-K9FB65-F1
#
_cell.length_a   1.000
_cell.length_b   1.000
_cell.length_c   1.000
_cell.angle_alpha   90.00
_cell.angle_beta   90.00
_cell.angle_gamma   90.00
#
_symmetry.space_group_name_H-M   'P 1'
#
loop_
_entity.id
_entity.type
_entity.pdbx_description
1 polymer ?
#
loop_
_entity_poly.entity_id
_entity_poly.type
_entity_poly.pdbx_seq_one_letter_code
_entity_poly.pdbx_strand_id
1 'polypeptide(L)'
;MGSLDKIDSKLIIGPFARESLADFGESGLKMLGPFSSSEQYYNAHFDLILDLIVRQEAYAYRPIDAFLIHRYLQENIQTILPCASLNDASFYLKHADEKGDQILVDDQFRITGIVDWEWAHTGPKFSVFNSPIVLLPLAKFYNGNNCLGDEEMTFSHLLERKGHTDLGDMVRKGRLLHRLQFCCGYDLPDWDGCKDVFLGLVRALHKDGNLNNLDYETWKAEAIQRYSADRRLKKLANLEG
;
A
#
# COMPACT_ATOMS: atom_id res chain seq x y z
N MET A 1 9.75 10.47 6.12
CA MET A 1 8.69 9.47 6.37
C MET A 1 9.14 8.53 7.47
N GLY A 2 8.28 8.30 8.45
CA GLY A 2 8.60 7.56 9.66
C GLY A 2 7.68 8.00 10.80
N SER A 3 7.78 7.34 11.96
CA SER A 3 6.96 7.67 13.13
C SER A 3 7.48 8.91 13.84
N LEU A 4 6.56 9.71 14.37
CA LEU A 4 6.91 10.85 15.23
C LEU A 4 7.33 10.34 16.60
N ASP A 5 8.40 10.91 17.13
CA ASP A 5 8.81 10.74 18.52
C ASP A 5 9.20 12.10 19.12
N LYS A 6 9.15 12.20 20.44
CA LYS A 6 9.48 13.41 21.20
C LYS A 6 10.50 13.08 22.27
N ILE A 7 11.77 13.36 21.96
CA ILE A 7 12.89 13.20 22.89
C ILE A 7 13.33 14.59 23.37
N ASP A 8 13.40 14.79 24.68
CA ASP A 8 13.84 16.06 25.30
C ASP A 8 13.12 17.30 24.74
N SER A 9 11.81 17.19 24.52
CA SER A 9 10.95 18.22 23.92
C SER A 9 11.22 18.55 22.44
N LYS A 10 12.13 17.85 21.78
CA LYS A 10 12.36 17.96 20.33
C LYS A 10 11.57 16.89 19.58
N LEU A 11 10.82 17.31 18.58
CA LEU A 11 10.19 16.40 17.63
C LEU A 11 11.26 15.80 16.71
N ILE A 12 11.28 14.48 16.64
CA ILE A 12 12.14 13.72 15.75
C ILE A 12 11.29 12.76 14.92
N ILE A 13 11.81 12.39 13.75
CA ILE A 13 11.21 11.36 12.90
C ILE A 13 12.12 10.14 12.97
N GLY A 14 11.62 9.07 13.58
CA GLY A 14 12.31 7.79 13.70
C GLY A 14 11.89 6.80 12.62
N PRO A 15 12.33 5.54 12.74
CA PRO A 15 11.78 4.43 11.97
C PRO A 15 10.26 4.32 12.11
N PHE A 16 9.62 3.56 11.22
CA PHE A 16 8.19 3.27 11.34
C PHE A 16 7.94 2.34 12.53
N ALA A 17 6.98 2.67 13.39
CA ALA A 17 6.48 1.78 14.43
C ALA A 17 5.38 0.85 13.86
N ARG A 18 5.78 -0.14 13.05
CA ARG A 18 4.86 -1.08 12.39
C ARG A 18 5.50 -2.47 12.23
N GLU A 19 4.76 -3.54 12.53
CA GLU A 19 5.31 -4.90 12.50
C GLU A 19 5.68 -5.35 11.08
N SER A 20 4.85 -5.01 10.07
CA SER A 20 5.17 -5.29 8.66
C SER A 20 6.44 -4.59 8.13
N LEU A 21 7.01 -3.66 8.90
CA LEU A 21 8.23 -2.91 8.57
C LEU A 21 9.37 -3.22 9.55
N ALA A 22 9.25 -4.34 10.27
CA ALA A 22 10.22 -4.82 11.23
C ALA A 22 10.85 -6.13 10.77
N ASP A 23 12.10 -6.32 11.15
CA ASP A 23 12.83 -7.58 11.04
C ASP A 23 13.48 -7.90 12.38
N PHE A 24 13.78 -9.18 12.62
CA PHE A 24 14.49 -9.62 13.81
C PHE A 24 15.83 -10.25 13.42
N GLY A 25 16.92 -9.58 13.79
CA GLY A 25 18.28 -10.07 13.56
C GLY A 25 18.99 -10.48 14.84
N GLU A 26 20.25 -10.90 14.73
CA GLU A 26 21.10 -11.28 15.88
C GLU A 26 21.21 -10.17 16.93
N SER A 27 21.18 -8.90 16.50
CA SER A 27 21.24 -7.71 17.36
C SER A 27 19.87 -7.24 17.87
N GLY A 28 18.80 -8.01 17.64
CA GLY A 28 17.43 -7.70 18.04
C GLY A 28 16.58 -7.07 16.93
N LEU A 29 15.56 -6.32 17.34
CA LEU A 29 14.55 -5.73 16.47
C LEU A 29 15.15 -4.61 15.58
N LYS A 30 14.91 -4.70 14.28
CA LYS A 30 15.33 -3.70 13.28
C LYS A 30 14.09 -3.16 12.58
N MET A 31 13.81 -1.88 12.77
CA MET A 31 12.70 -1.19 12.13
C MET A 31 13.17 -0.45 10.87
N LEU A 32 12.37 -0.43 9.81
CA LEU A 32 12.68 0.33 8.60
C LEU A 32 12.45 1.84 8.79
N GLY A 33 13.35 2.63 8.19
CA GLY A 33 13.28 4.08 8.13
C GLY A 33 14.10 4.79 9.22
N PRO A 34 13.97 6.12 9.34
CA PRO A 34 13.13 6.98 8.50
C PRO A 34 13.63 7.05 7.04
N PHE A 35 12.75 7.41 6.11
CA PHE A 35 13.08 7.58 4.69
C PHE A 35 12.84 9.00 4.20
N SER A 36 13.67 9.46 3.25
CA SER A 36 13.54 10.80 2.65
C SER A 36 12.70 10.82 1.37
N SER A 37 12.30 9.66 0.84
CA SER A 37 11.41 9.56 -0.32
C SER A 37 10.53 8.31 -0.26
N SER A 38 9.42 8.33 -1.00
CA SER A 38 8.54 7.17 -1.16
C SER A 38 9.23 6.01 -1.87
N GLU A 39 10.11 6.30 -2.84
CA GLU A 39 10.90 5.29 -3.52
C GLU A 39 11.79 4.50 -2.56
N GLN A 40 12.56 5.18 -1.71
CA GLN A 40 13.42 4.52 -0.72
C GLN A 40 12.59 3.64 0.23
N TYR A 41 11.44 4.14 0.68
CA TYR A 41 10.55 3.39 1.55
C TYR A 41 9.99 2.12 0.89
N TYR A 42 9.42 2.24 -0.31
CA TYR A 42 8.83 1.08 -0.97
C TYR A 42 9.90 0.06 -1.39
N ASN A 43 11.05 0.49 -1.89
CA ASN A 43 12.14 -0.42 -2.22
C ASN A 43 12.62 -1.18 -0.97
N ALA A 44 12.87 -0.48 0.15
CA ALA A 44 13.28 -1.12 1.39
C ALA A 44 12.19 -2.07 1.95
N HIS A 45 10.92 -1.70 1.84
CA HIS A 45 9.81 -2.55 2.24
C HIS A 45 9.70 -3.81 1.35
N PHE A 46 9.84 -3.66 0.03
CA PHE A 46 9.84 -4.80 -0.89
C PHE A 46 11.02 -5.73 -0.66
N ASP A 47 12.21 -5.20 -0.41
CA ASP A 47 13.37 -6.03 -0.10
C ASP A 47 13.13 -6.82 1.19
N LEU A 48 12.62 -6.18 2.24
CA LEU A 48 12.26 -6.83 3.50
C LEU A 48 11.21 -7.94 3.32
N ILE A 49 10.07 -7.63 2.68
CA ILE A 49 8.98 -8.61 2.56
C ILE A 49 9.37 -9.78 1.66
N LEU A 50 10.15 -9.56 0.59
CA LEU A 50 10.67 -10.64 -0.24
C LEU A 50 11.63 -11.54 0.55
N ASP A 51 12.47 -10.97 1.40
CA ASP A 51 13.38 -11.74 2.26
C ASP A 51 12.62 -12.52 3.34
N LEU A 52 11.56 -11.96 3.93
CA LEU A 52 10.68 -12.64 4.88
C LEU A 52 9.93 -13.81 4.21
N ILE A 53 9.41 -13.62 2.99
CA ILE A 53 8.78 -14.68 2.20
C ILE A 53 9.77 -15.82 1.92
N VAL A 54 11.01 -15.49 1.52
CA VAL A 54 12.07 -16.48 1.25
C VAL A 54 12.47 -17.26 2.50
N ARG A 55 12.37 -16.64 3.67
CA ARG A 55 12.59 -17.27 4.99
C ARG A 55 11.38 -18.04 5.51
N GLN A 56 10.25 -18.04 4.79
CA GLN A 56 8.97 -18.63 5.23
C GLN A 56 8.39 -17.97 6.49
N GLU A 57 8.78 -16.72 6.76
CA GLU A 57 8.29 -15.93 7.91
C GLU A 57 7.06 -15.08 7.53
N ALA A 58 6.78 -14.93 6.22
CA ALA A 58 5.59 -14.30 5.69
C ALA A 58 4.99 -15.13 4.55
N TYR A 59 3.67 -15.16 4.43
CA TYR A 59 2.94 -15.85 3.36
C TYR A 59 3.29 -17.35 3.20
N ALA A 60 3.57 -18.06 4.31
CA ALA A 60 4.07 -19.44 4.31
C ALA A 60 3.18 -20.46 3.55
N TYR A 61 1.88 -20.20 3.41
CA TYR A 61 0.97 -21.07 2.65
C TYR A 61 1.03 -20.86 1.13
N ARG A 62 1.53 -19.72 0.66
CA ARG A 62 1.59 -19.32 -0.76
C ARG A 62 2.84 -18.48 -1.08
N PRO A 63 4.05 -18.96 -0.73
CA PRO A 63 5.24 -18.13 -0.79
C PRO A 63 5.64 -17.76 -2.23
N ILE A 64 5.46 -18.66 -3.20
CA ILE A 64 5.74 -18.36 -4.61
C ILE A 64 4.81 -17.27 -5.14
N ASP A 65 3.49 -17.41 -4.92
CA ASP A 65 2.51 -16.41 -5.35
C ASP A 65 2.79 -15.03 -4.74
N ALA A 66 2.99 -14.98 -3.42
CA ALA A 66 3.34 -13.74 -2.73
C ALA A 66 4.64 -13.14 -3.27
N PHE A 67 5.67 -13.96 -3.49
CA PHE A 67 6.94 -13.50 -4.05
C PHE A 67 6.75 -12.85 -5.42
N LEU A 68 6.01 -13.50 -6.32
CA LEU A 68 5.78 -12.98 -7.68
C LEU A 68 5.02 -11.65 -7.66
N ILE A 69 3.98 -11.54 -6.84
CA ILE A 69 3.21 -10.29 -6.68
C ILE A 69 4.13 -9.18 -6.18
N HIS A 70 4.84 -9.39 -5.07
CA HIS A 70 5.72 -8.36 -4.49
C HIS A 70 6.87 -7.99 -5.42
N ARG A 71 7.43 -8.96 -6.16
CA ARG A 71 8.49 -8.70 -7.14
C ARG A 71 7.97 -7.85 -8.31
N TYR A 72 6.74 -8.10 -8.76
CA TYR A 72 6.06 -7.31 -9.77
C TYR A 72 5.80 -5.87 -9.31
N LEU A 73 5.33 -5.69 -8.07
CA LEU A 73 5.14 -4.37 -7.49
C LEU A 73 6.47 -3.59 -7.41
N GLN A 74 7.54 -4.26 -6.96
CA GLN A 74 8.89 -3.67 -6.90
C GLN A 74 9.38 -3.22 -8.28
N GLU A 75 9.17 -4.04 -9.32
CA GLU A 75 9.54 -3.69 -10.70
C GLU A 75 8.76 -2.47 -11.25
N ASN A 76 7.49 -2.31 -10.84
CA ASN A 76 6.59 -1.29 -11.37
C ASN A 76 6.43 -0.06 -10.45
N ILE A 77 7.16 0.02 -9.34
CA ILE A 77 6.95 1.03 -8.31
C ILE A 77 7.04 2.47 -8.84
N GLN A 78 7.96 2.74 -9.76
CA GLN A 78 8.13 4.06 -10.38
C GLN A 78 6.92 4.48 -11.22
N THR A 79 6.24 3.53 -11.85
CA THR A 79 5.01 3.79 -12.62
C THR A 79 3.80 3.96 -11.71
N ILE A 80 3.81 3.27 -10.56
CA ILE A 80 2.72 3.31 -9.57
C ILE A 80 2.73 4.61 -8.79
N LEU A 81 3.92 5.06 -8.36
CA LEU A 81 4.05 6.29 -7.59
C LEU A 81 3.66 7.49 -8.46
N PRO A 82 2.85 8.42 -7.94
CA PRO A 82 2.47 9.61 -8.70
C PRO A 82 3.68 10.48 -9.02
N CYS A 83 3.60 11.17 -10.15
CA CYS A 83 4.62 12.12 -10.61
C CYS A 83 4.93 13.16 -9.51
N ALA A 84 6.19 13.61 -9.47
CA ALA A 84 6.69 14.60 -8.53
C ALA A 84 5.87 15.89 -8.47
N SER A 85 5.12 16.24 -9.53
CA SER A 85 4.22 17.41 -9.55
C SER A 85 3.08 17.35 -8.53
N LEU A 86 2.74 16.16 -8.01
CA LEU A 86 1.76 15.98 -6.94
C LEU A 86 2.38 16.01 -5.54
N ASN A 87 3.70 16.24 -5.43
CA ASN A 87 4.44 16.22 -4.19
C ASN A 87 5.13 17.56 -3.95
N ASP A 88 4.87 18.20 -2.81
CA ASP A 88 5.43 19.52 -2.44
C ASP A 88 6.67 19.38 -1.55
N ALA A 89 7.36 18.23 -1.63
CA ALA A 89 8.50 17.83 -0.81
C ALA A 89 8.25 17.82 0.71
N SER A 90 7.02 18.05 1.15
CA SER A 90 6.64 18.01 2.56
C SER A 90 6.10 16.64 2.96
N PHE A 91 6.23 16.34 4.24
CA PHE A 91 5.58 15.17 4.84
C PHE A 91 4.47 15.61 5.79
N TYR A 92 3.39 14.85 5.78
CA TYR A 92 2.16 15.10 6.53
C TYR A 92 1.88 13.94 7.48
N LEU A 93 1.20 14.24 8.58
CA LEU A 93 0.77 13.22 9.53
C LEU A 93 -0.35 12.37 8.91
N LYS A 94 -0.17 11.05 8.90
CA LYS A 94 -1.15 10.08 8.43
C LYS A 94 -1.63 9.22 9.60
N HIS A 95 -2.96 9.12 9.73
CA HIS A 95 -3.60 8.10 10.54
C HIS A 95 -3.40 6.73 9.87
N ALA A 96 -2.96 5.73 10.63
CA ALA A 96 -2.66 4.41 10.05
C ALA A 96 -3.90 3.58 9.76
N ASP A 97 -4.99 3.81 10.51
CA ASP A 97 -6.30 3.24 10.22
C ASP A 97 -7.13 4.17 9.31
N GLU A 98 -7.87 3.59 8.39
CA GLU A 98 -8.69 4.29 7.40
C GLU A 98 -10.10 3.66 7.26
N LYS A 99 -10.49 2.75 8.18
CA LYS A 99 -11.77 2.00 8.15
C LYS A 99 -12.96 2.77 8.73
N GLY A 100 -12.71 3.84 9.48
CA GLY A 100 -13.70 4.81 9.95
C GLY A 100 -14.20 4.56 11.39
N ASP A 101 -13.94 3.39 11.96
CA ASP A 101 -14.28 3.02 13.34
C ASP A 101 -13.44 3.75 14.41
N GLN A 102 -12.32 4.36 14.00
CA GLN A 102 -11.52 5.24 14.85
C GLN A 102 -12.13 6.64 15.08
N ILE A 103 -13.22 7.00 14.38
CA ILE A 103 -13.82 8.34 14.46
C ILE A 103 -15.00 8.32 15.43
N LEU A 104 -14.87 9.07 16.53
CA LEU A 104 -15.93 9.23 17.52
C LEU A 104 -16.85 10.37 17.13
N VAL A 105 -18.16 10.16 17.28
CA VAL A 105 -19.19 11.17 17.01
C VAL A 105 -20.17 11.30 18.17
N ASP A 106 -20.82 12.47 18.28
CA ASP A 106 -21.96 12.67 19.18
C ASP A 106 -23.30 12.32 18.53
N ASP A 107 -24.40 12.52 19.27
CA ASP A 107 -25.78 12.27 18.81
C ASP A 107 -26.20 13.11 17.58
N GLN A 108 -25.42 14.13 17.20
CA GLN A 108 -25.63 14.94 16.01
C GLN A 108 -24.62 14.63 14.89
N PHE A 109 -23.88 13.52 14.99
CA PHE A 109 -22.83 13.10 14.07
C PHE A 109 -21.67 14.10 13.93
N ARG A 110 -21.42 14.94 14.93
CA ARG A 110 -20.23 15.81 14.96
C ARG A 110 -19.04 15.00 15.45
N ILE A 111 -17.90 15.14 14.79
CA ILE A 111 -16.65 14.49 15.22
C ILE A 111 -16.24 15.05 16.59
N THR A 112 -16.12 14.19 17.58
CA THR A 112 -15.72 14.52 18.95
C THR A 112 -14.31 14.04 19.28
N GLY A 113 -13.79 13.07 18.54
CA GLY A 113 -12.45 12.53 18.72
C GLY A 113 -12.02 11.63 17.57
N ILE A 114 -10.71 11.43 17.48
CA ILE A 114 -10.06 10.44 16.60
C ILE A 114 -9.09 9.67 17.49
N VAL A 115 -9.25 8.35 17.58
CA VAL A 115 -8.46 7.46 18.45
C VAL A 115 -7.54 6.54 17.62
N ASP A 116 -6.83 5.61 18.26
CA ASP A 116 -6.00 4.58 17.60
C ASP A 116 -4.80 5.11 16.78
N TRP A 117 -4.09 6.09 17.35
CA TRP A 117 -2.90 6.72 16.75
C TRP A 117 -1.60 5.91 16.85
N GLU A 118 -1.63 4.68 17.35
CA GLU A 118 -0.42 3.90 17.72
C GLU A 118 0.55 3.64 16.56
N TRP A 119 0.06 3.63 15.32
CA TRP A 119 0.89 3.46 14.11
C TRP A 119 0.96 4.70 13.23
N ALA A 120 0.53 5.85 13.74
CA ALA A 120 0.59 7.10 13.01
C ALA A 120 2.03 7.43 12.58
N HIS A 121 2.15 7.95 11.36
CA HIS A 121 3.45 8.20 10.75
C HIS A 121 3.37 9.36 9.77
N THR A 122 4.53 9.81 9.31
CA THR A 122 4.64 10.84 8.28
C THR A 122 4.72 10.24 6.89
N GLY A 123 3.95 10.79 5.95
CA GLY A 123 3.91 10.36 4.56
C GLY A 123 3.86 11.53 3.59
N PRO A 124 4.07 11.28 2.29
CA PRO A 124 3.99 12.31 1.25
C PRO A 124 2.53 12.71 1.04
N LYS A 125 2.30 13.92 0.55
CA LYS A 125 0.96 14.50 0.40
C LYS A 125 -0.04 13.56 -0.32
N PHE A 126 0.36 13.00 -1.45
CA PHE A 126 -0.48 12.11 -2.25
C PHE A 126 -0.94 10.83 -1.53
N SER A 127 -0.18 10.37 -0.51
CA SER A 127 -0.50 9.16 0.25
C SER A 127 -1.32 9.45 1.49
N VAL A 128 -1.10 10.63 2.10
CA VAL A 128 -1.84 11.07 3.29
C VAL A 128 -3.24 11.54 2.95
N PHE A 129 -3.41 12.23 1.83
CA PHE A 129 -4.69 12.80 1.41
C PHE A 129 -5.37 12.01 0.28
N ASN A 130 -5.02 10.73 0.13
CA ASN A 130 -5.79 9.83 -0.70
C ASN A 130 -7.18 9.57 -0.08
N SER A 131 -8.11 9.00 -0.85
CA SER A 131 -9.40 8.57 -0.31
C SER A 131 -9.20 7.56 0.83
N PRO A 132 -9.81 7.73 2.01
CA PRO A 132 -9.76 6.71 3.06
C PRO A 132 -10.52 5.45 2.65
N ILE A 133 -10.10 4.29 3.18
CA ILE A 133 -10.64 2.96 2.84
C ILE A 133 -12.16 2.89 3.05
N VAL A 134 -12.69 3.53 4.09
CA VAL A 134 -14.13 3.57 4.41
C VAL A 134 -15.00 4.13 3.28
N LEU A 135 -14.44 4.96 2.39
CA LEU A 135 -15.18 5.54 1.27
C LEU A 135 -15.06 4.70 -0.01
N LEU A 136 -14.27 3.63 -0.02
CA LEU A 136 -14.12 2.81 -1.23
C LEU A 136 -15.38 2.01 -1.52
N PRO A 137 -15.73 1.78 -2.80
CA PRO A 137 -16.80 0.86 -3.18
C PRO A 137 -16.32 -0.58 -2.99
N LEU A 138 -16.27 -1.03 -1.72
CA LEU A 138 -15.44 -2.14 -1.27
C LEU A 138 -15.64 -3.44 -2.07
N ALA A 139 -16.89 -3.84 -2.33
CA ALA A 139 -17.19 -5.03 -3.13
C ALA A 139 -16.66 -4.92 -4.58
N LYS A 140 -16.85 -3.75 -5.23
CA LYS A 140 -16.30 -3.52 -6.58
C LYS A 140 -14.77 -3.46 -6.55
N PHE A 141 -14.21 -2.86 -5.50
CA PHE A 141 -12.77 -2.76 -5.30
C PHE A 141 -12.15 -4.16 -5.17
N TYR A 142 -12.69 -5.04 -4.33
CA TYR A 142 -12.20 -6.42 -4.22
C TYR A 142 -12.30 -7.20 -5.53
N ASN A 143 -13.34 -6.96 -6.33
CA ASN A 143 -13.49 -7.53 -7.68
C ASN A 143 -12.57 -6.86 -8.74
N GLY A 144 -11.54 -6.14 -8.33
CA GLY A 144 -10.54 -5.56 -9.23
C GLY A 144 -11.02 -4.37 -10.09
N ASN A 145 -12.13 -3.72 -9.73
CA ASN A 145 -12.66 -2.54 -10.43
C ASN A 145 -11.87 -1.26 -10.09
N ASN A 146 -11.45 -0.48 -11.09
CA ASN A 146 -10.63 0.71 -10.89
C ASN A 146 -11.42 2.04 -10.90
N CYS A 147 -12.73 2.00 -11.07
CA CYS A 147 -13.59 3.17 -10.97
C CYS A 147 -13.73 3.63 -9.51
N LEU A 148 -13.91 4.93 -9.34
CA LEU A 148 -14.24 5.54 -8.05
C LEU A 148 -15.70 5.23 -7.68
N GLY A 149 -15.97 5.12 -6.38
CA GLY A 149 -17.33 5.09 -5.83
C GLY A 149 -17.94 6.49 -5.71
N ASP A 150 -19.24 6.53 -5.40
CA ASP A 150 -19.97 7.79 -5.25
C ASP A 150 -19.46 8.57 -4.03
N GLU A 151 -19.13 7.87 -2.95
CA GLU A 151 -18.60 8.44 -1.71
C GLU A 151 -17.23 9.12 -1.93
N GLU A 152 -16.34 8.49 -2.71
CA GLU A 152 -15.05 9.08 -3.07
C GLU A 152 -15.23 10.33 -3.94
N MET A 153 -16.18 10.29 -4.88
CA MET A 153 -16.49 11.43 -5.74
C MET A 153 -17.09 12.59 -4.94
N THR A 154 -18.01 12.30 -4.00
CA THR A 154 -18.56 13.29 -3.07
C THR A 154 -17.44 13.91 -2.22
N PHE A 155 -16.55 13.10 -1.67
CA PHE A 155 -15.44 13.57 -0.85
C PHE A 155 -14.49 14.48 -1.64
N SER A 156 -14.12 14.07 -2.86
CA SER A 156 -13.31 14.88 -3.78
C SER A 156 -13.95 16.25 -4.08
N HIS A 157 -15.24 16.27 -4.42
CA HIS A 157 -15.96 17.54 -4.68
C HIS A 157 -16.07 18.44 -3.44
N LEU A 158 -16.18 17.86 -2.24
CA LEU A 158 -16.22 18.65 -1.00
C LEU A 158 -14.87 19.34 -0.72
N LEU A 159 -13.75 18.66 -1.00
CA LEU A 159 -12.41 19.25 -0.89
C LEU A 159 -12.24 20.42 -1.88
N GLU A 160 -12.67 20.25 -3.12
CA GLU A 160 -12.65 21.31 -4.13
C GLU A 160 -13.49 22.52 -3.75
N ARG A 161 -14.72 22.30 -3.27
CA ARG A 161 -15.60 23.38 -2.81
C ARG A 161 -15.04 24.13 -1.61
N LYS A 162 -14.12 23.52 -0.85
CA LYS A 162 -13.37 24.16 0.23
C LYS A 162 -12.08 24.86 -0.24
N GLY A 163 -11.82 24.89 -1.55
CA GLY A 163 -10.65 25.55 -2.15
C GLY A 163 -9.43 24.64 -2.31
N HIS A 164 -9.58 23.33 -2.08
CA HIS A 164 -8.49 22.35 -2.13
C HIS A 164 -8.61 21.44 -3.35
N THR A 165 -8.50 22.01 -4.55
CA THR A 165 -8.56 21.26 -5.81
C THR A 165 -7.46 20.21 -5.93
N ASP A 166 -6.28 20.50 -5.39
CA ASP A 166 -5.17 19.55 -5.31
C ASP A 166 -5.52 18.30 -4.50
N LEU A 167 -6.18 18.46 -3.35
CA LEU A 167 -6.63 17.33 -2.52
C LEU A 167 -7.76 16.55 -3.20
N GLY A 168 -8.69 17.25 -3.85
CA GLY A 168 -9.73 16.61 -4.66
C GLY A 168 -9.14 15.74 -5.77
N ASP A 169 -8.09 16.22 -6.42
CA ASP A 169 -7.35 15.48 -7.44
C ASP A 169 -6.61 14.26 -6.89
N MET A 170 -6.04 14.35 -5.68
CA MET A 170 -5.39 13.21 -5.01
C MET A 170 -6.37 12.07 -4.77
N VAL A 171 -7.59 12.37 -4.32
CA VAL A 171 -8.67 11.39 -4.16
C VAL A 171 -8.97 10.71 -5.50
N ARG A 172 -9.13 11.49 -6.59
CA ARG A 172 -9.50 10.92 -7.90
C ARG A 172 -8.42 10.05 -8.53
N LYS A 173 -7.16 10.42 -8.31
CA LYS A 173 -6.00 9.78 -8.96
C LYS A 173 -5.38 8.68 -8.08
N GLY A 174 -5.84 8.51 -6.85
CA GLY A 174 -5.22 7.66 -5.86
C GLY A 174 -5.56 6.17 -5.90
N ARG A 175 -6.44 5.71 -6.81
CA ARG A 175 -6.83 4.29 -6.93
C ARG A 175 -5.64 3.35 -7.06
N LEU A 176 -4.65 3.71 -7.88
CA LEU A 176 -3.48 2.87 -8.11
C LEU A 176 -2.63 2.71 -6.83
N LEU A 177 -2.59 3.75 -5.98
CA LEU A 177 -1.95 3.67 -4.67
C LEU A 177 -2.71 2.76 -3.70
N HIS A 178 -4.05 2.80 -3.69
CA HIS A 178 -4.84 1.84 -2.90
C HIS A 178 -4.53 0.41 -3.30
N ARG A 179 -4.49 0.14 -4.62
CA ARG A 179 -4.14 -1.18 -5.16
C ARG A 179 -2.77 -1.63 -4.67
N LEU A 180 -1.76 -0.75 -4.73
CA LEU A 180 -0.42 -1.02 -4.21
C LEU A 180 -0.47 -1.37 -2.71
N GLN A 181 -1.13 -0.55 -1.90
CA GLN A 181 -1.19 -0.72 -0.44
C GLN A 181 -1.85 -2.04 -0.04
N PHE A 182 -2.94 -2.44 -0.72
CA PHE A 182 -3.59 -3.71 -0.48
C PHE A 182 -2.76 -4.92 -0.95
N CYS A 183 -1.97 -4.79 -2.02
CA CYS A 183 -1.12 -5.90 -2.48
C CYS A 183 0.19 -6.04 -1.69
N CYS A 184 0.63 -4.99 -0.98
CA CYS A 184 1.97 -4.88 -0.38
C CYS A 184 2.01 -5.22 1.12
N GLY A 185 0.88 -5.48 1.77
CA GLY A 185 0.89 -5.64 3.23
C GLY A 185 -0.42 -6.15 3.84
N TYR A 186 -1.20 -6.90 3.07
CA TYR A 186 -2.40 -7.54 3.59
C TYR A 186 -2.18 -9.05 3.59
N ASP A 187 -2.23 -9.65 4.78
CA ASP A 187 -2.45 -11.07 4.93
C ASP A 187 -3.92 -11.30 4.59
N LEU A 188 -4.19 -11.95 3.47
CA LEU A 188 -5.55 -12.13 2.97
C LEU A 188 -5.95 -13.58 3.21
N PRO A 189 -6.76 -13.86 4.26
CA PRO A 189 -7.47 -15.13 4.38
C PRO A 189 -8.26 -15.47 3.11
N ASP A 190 -8.72 -14.45 2.38
CA ASP A 190 -9.36 -14.56 1.08
C ASP A 190 -8.36 -14.39 -0.07
N TRP A 191 -7.81 -15.53 -0.51
CA TRP A 191 -6.90 -15.58 -1.66
C TRP A 191 -7.56 -15.16 -2.98
N ASP A 192 -8.85 -15.45 -3.17
CA ASP A 192 -9.53 -15.12 -4.42
C ASP A 192 -9.72 -13.61 -4.54
N GLY A 193 -10.13 -12.95 -3.45
CA GLY A 193 -10.15 -11.48 -3.36
C GLY A 193 -8.77 -10.84 -3.58
N CYS A 194 -7.69 -11.48 -3.10
CA CYS A 194 -6.32 -11.01 -3.36
C CYS A 194 -5.99 -10.97 -4.86
N LYS A 195 -6.32 -12.04 -5.58
CA LYS A 195 -6.04 -12.14 -7.03
C LYS A 195 -6.76 -11.03 -7.79
N ASP A 196 -8.02 -10.79 -7.50
CA ASP A 196 -8.79 -9.77 -8.21
C ASP A 196 -8.31 -8.35 -7.89
N VAL A 197 -7.92 -8.09 -6.64
CA VAL A 197 -7.29 -6.82 -6.25
C VAL A 197 -5.99 -6.60 -7.01
N PHE A 198 -5.14 -7.63 -7.08
CA PHE A 198 -3.88 -7.60 -7.79
C PHE A 198 -4.05 -7.44 -9.31
N LEU A 199 -4.95 -8.20 -9.93
CA LEU A 199 -5.25 -8.05 -11.37
C LEU A 199 -5.85 -6.67 -11.66
N GLY A 200 -6.59 -6.08 -10.72
CA GLY A 200 -7.00 -4.67 -10.77
C GLY A 200 -5.82 -3.71 -10.88
N LEU A 201 -4.74 -3.94 -10.11
CA LEU A 201 -3.48 -3.19 -10.21
C LEU A 201 -2.83 -3.37 -11.59
N VAL A 202 -2.70 -4.61 -12.06
CA VAL A 202 -2.11 -4.93 -13.37
C VAL A 202 -2.89 -4.20 -14.48
N ARG A 203 -4.22 -4.30 -14.49
CA ARG A 203 -5.06 -3.59 -15.48
C ARG A 203 -4.90 -2.07 -15.41
N ALA A 204 -4.74 -1.51 -14.21
CA ALA A 204 -4.55 -0.06 -14.05
C ALA A 204 -3.20 0.44 -14.58
N LEU A 205 -2.16 -0.40 -14.57
CA LEU A 205 -0.84 -0.07 -15.11
C LEU A 205 -0.78 -0.16 -16.63
N HIS A 206 -1.56 -1.05 -17.24
CA HIS A 206 -1.52 -1.36 -18.68
C HIS A 206 -2.72 -0.77 -19.42
N LYS A 207 -2.88 0.57 -19.33
CA LYS A 207 -4.04 1.32 -19.86
C LYS A 207 -4.33 1.11 -21.36
N ASP A 208 -3.34 0.65 -22.14
CA ASP A 208 -3.42 0.48 -23.59
C ASP A 208 -3.63 -0.98 -24.05
N GLY A 209 -3.71 -1.93 -23.10
CA GLY A 209 -3.82 -3.36 -23.39
C GLY A 209 -5.23 -3.91 -23.21
N ASN A 210 -5.65 -4.82 -24.10
CA ASN A 210 -6.86 -5.62 -23.95
C ASN A 210 -6.68 -6.71 -22.86
N LEU A 211 -6.35 -6.30 -21.63
CA LEU A 211 -6.14 -7.17 -20.46
C LEU A 211 -7.45 -7.48 -19.71
N ASN A 212 -8.60 -7.18 -20.30
CA ASN A 212 -9.90 -7.47 -19.70
C ASN A 212 -10.11 -8.98 -19.48
N ASN A 213 -9.36 -9.83 -20.19
CA ASN A 213 -9.40 -11.29 -20.08
C ASN A 213 -8.15 -11.90 -19.43
N LEU A 214 -7.25 -11.11 -18.84
CA LEU A 214 -6.09 -11.66 -18.14
C LEU A 214 -6.55 -12.33 -16.84
N ASP A 215 -6.47 -13.66 -16.80
CA ASP A 215 -6.65 -14.42 -15.58
C ASP A 215 -5.33 -14.55 -14.79
N TYR A 216 -5.46 -14.86 -13.51
CA TYR A 216 -4.32 -14.90 -12.60
C TYR A 216 -3.32 -16.01 -12.93
N GLU A 217 -3.79 -17.18 -13.39
CA GLU A 217 -2.89 -18.32 -13.65
C GLU A 217 -2.04 -18.07 -14.91
N THR A 218 -2.63 -17.44 -15.94
CA THR A 218 -1.90 -16.96 -17.10
C THR A 218 -0.82 -15.94 -16.68
N TRP A 219 -1.20 -14.93 -15.87
CA TRP A 219 -0.23 -13.95 -15.36
C TRP A 219 0.88 -14.61 -14.53
N LYS A 220 0.53 -15.57 -13.66
CA LYS A 220 1.48 -16.28 -12.80
C LYS A 220 2.49 -17.07 -13.63
N ALA A 221 2.04 -17.81 -14.65
CA ALA A 221 2.92 -18.57 -15.53
C ALA A 221 3.93 -17.65 -16.25
N GLU A 222 3.48 -16.49 -16.73
CA GLU A 222 4.36 -15.48 -17.32
C GLU A 222 5.33 -14.87 -16.30
N ALA A 223 4.86 -14.57 -15.08
CA ALA A 223 5.69 -14.02 -14.01
C ALA A 223 6.79 -15.00 -13.57
N ILE A 224 6.50 -16.30 -13.49
CA ILE A 224 7.50 -17.34 -13.21
C ILE A 224 8.61 -17.32 -14.26
N GLN A 225 8.25 -17.23 -15.55
CA GLN A 225 9.25 -17.15 -16.62
C GLN A 225 10.05 -15.84 -16.54
N ARG A 226 9.36 -14.70 -16.34
CA ARG A 226 9.95 -13.36 -16.23
C ARG A 226 10.99 -13.27 -15.12
N TYR A 227 10.69 -13.87 -13.96
CA TYR A 227 11.56 -13.81 -12.78
C TYR A 227 12.40 -15.08 -12.58
N SER A 228 12.48 -15.96 -13.57
CA SER A 228 13.21 -17.24 -13.51
C SER A 228 14.71 -17.10 -13.19
N ALA A 229 15.31 -15.94 -13.44
CA ALA A 229 16.70 -15.66 -13.08
C ALA A 229 16.89 -15.26 -11.61
N ASP A 230 15.83 -14.86 -10.89
CA ASP A 230 15.92 -14.46 -9.49
C ASP A 230 16.24 -15.68 -8.61
N ARG A 231 17.37 -15.62 -7.90
CA ARG A 231 17.85 -16.70 -7.04
C ARG A 231 16.90 -16.98 -5.88
N ARG A 232 16.17 -15.97 -5.42
CA ARG A 232 15.18 -16.09 -4.34
C ARG A 232 13.99 -16.94 -4.78
N LEU A 233 13.49 -16.73 -6.01
CA LEU A 233 12.43 -17.55 -6.59
C LEU A 233 12.87 -19.02 -6.75
N LYS A 234 14.10 -19.25 -7.23
CA LYS A 234 14.66 -20.61 -7.34
C LYS A 234 14.75 -21.30 -5.97
N LYS A 235 15.15 -20.57 -4.93
CA LYS A 235 15.21 -21.10 -3.57
C LYS A 235 13.83 -21.51 -3.06
N LEU A 236 12.80 -20.70 -3.31
CA LEU A 236 11.41 -21.01 -2.95
C LEU A 236 10.90 -22.26 -3.69
N ALA A 237 11.13 -22.37 -4.99
CA ALA A 237 10.69 -23.52 -5.79
C ALA A 237 11.32 -24.85 -5.31
N ASN A 238 12.55 -24.81 -4.80
CA ASN A 238 13.22 -25.99 -4.24
C ASN A 238 12.69 -26.41 -2.86
N LEU A 239 11.92 -25.55 -2.17
CA LEU A 239 11.32 -25.86 -0.87
C LEU A 239 9.93 -26.49 -1.01
N GLU A 240 9.26 -26.30 -2.15
CA GLU A 240 7.93 -26.87 -2.43
C GLU A 240 7.98 -28.24 -3.13
N GLY A 241 9.14 -28.66 -3.65
CA GLY A 241 9.36 -29.95 -4.31
C GLY A 241 9.97 -31.00 -3.39
#